data_AF-A0A3L6SCC7-F1
#
_entry.id   AF-A0A3L6SCC7-F1
#
_cell.length_a   1.000
_cell.length_b   1.000
_cell.length_c   1.000
_cell.angle_alpha   90.00
_cell.angle_beta   90.00
_cell.angle_gamma   90.00
#
_symmetry.space_group_name_H-M   'P 1'
#
loop_
_entity.id
_entity.type
_entity.pdbx_description
1 polymer ?
#
loop_
_entity_poly.entity_id
_entity_poly.type
_entity_poly.pdbx_seq_one_letter_code
_entity_poly.pdbx_strand_id
1 'polypeptide(L)'
;MAFSCAAECALSLACARWAARRLSLSGADDSASWPAASPASFAPVPRACRAVLAAYDDDGAGDVPPPSPLCPPYRLHHDRARGEVVLAVRGLGLARPEDYCLLLDAGGPAPFAGGHAHCGLLRAAVWLLDREGPALRRMVAEAGPGRCRVVFVGHSLGAGVAALAAVVAVRCWLGRLRLRREDVRCYAMAPPRCMSLGLAVEYADVVHSVVLQASPLSAKIAAS
;
A
#
# COMPACT_ATOMS: atom_id res chain seq x y z
N MET A 1 -0.16 20.54 -43.16
CA MET A 1 -0.42 19.17 -42.65
C MET A 1 0.85 18.47 -42.16
N ALA A 2 1.97 18.45 -42.90
CA ALA A 2 3.20 17.76 -42.45
C ALA A 2 3.83 18.29 -41.14
N PHE A 3 3.78 19.61 -40.91
CA PHE A 3 4.31 20.22 -39.67
C PHE A 3 3.53 19.84 -38.39
N SER A 4 2.22 19.56 -38.50
CA SER A 4 1.40 19.11 -37.35
C SER A 4 1.79 17.70 -36.94
N CYS A 5 1.94 16.80 -37.92
CA CYS A 5 2.34 15.42 -37.69
C CYS A 5 3.75 15.31 -37.09
N ALA A 6 4.72 16.09 -37.58
CA ALA A 6 6.06 16.11 -37.01
C ALA A 6 6.09 16.63 -35.56
N ALA A 7 5.28 17.65 -35.24
CA ALA A 7 5.16 18.18 -33.88
C ALA A 7 4.47 17.18 -32.92
N GLU A 8 3.42 16.51 -33.37
CA GLU A 8 2.73 15.45 -32.62
C GLU A 8 3.66 14.28 -32.34
N CYS A 9 4.41 13.80 -33.34
CA CYS A 9 5.40 12.74 -33.15
C CYS A 9 6.52 13.15 -32.18
N ALA A 10 7.03 14.38 -32.27
CA ALA A 10 8.03 14.88 -31.35
C ALA A 10 7.51 14.95 -29.90
N LEU A 11 6.25 15.38 -29.71
CA LEU A 11 5.58 15.37 -28.42
C LEU A 11 5.38 13.95 -27.89
N SER A 12 4.91 13.02 -28.72
CA SER A 12 4.74 11.60 -28.34
C SER A 12 6.07 10.95 -27.94
N LEU A 13 7.16 11.21 -28.68
CA LEU A 13 8.50 10.74 -28.33
C LEU A 13 9.02 11.38 -27.04
N ALA A 14 8.77 12.66 -26.82
CA ALA A 14 9.14 13.34 -25.59
C ALA A 14 8.38 12.76 -24.37
N CYS A 15 7.07 12.54 -24.50
CA CYS A 15 6.23 11.89 -23.50
C CYS A 15 6.65 10.45 -23.25
N ALA A 16 6.89 9.66 -24.29
CA ALA A 16 7.37 8.29 -24.17
C ALA A 16 8.75 8.22 -23.49
N ARG A 17 9.68 9.12 -23.84
CA ARG A 17 10.99 9.21 -23.20
C ARG A 17 10.90 9.65 -21.74
N TRP A 18 10.00 10.58 -21.44
CA TRP A 18 9.72 11.01 -20.06
C TRP A 18 9.13 9.86 -19.23
N ALA A 19 8.14 9.15 -19.78
CA ALA A 19 7.52 8.00 -19.14
C ALA A 19 8.54 6.88 -18.95
N ALA A 20 9.35 6.57 -19.97
CA ALA A 20 10.44 5.60 -19.87
C ALA A 20 11.40 5.98 -18.74
N ARG A 21 11.90 7.23 -18.68
CA ARG A 21 12.78 7.67 -17.58
C ARG A 21 12.12 7.55 -16.20
N ARG A 22 10.83 7.90 -16.08
CA ARG A 22 10.08 7.78 -14.82
C ARG A 22 9.85 6.34 -14.40
N LEU A 23 9.60 5.44 -15.35
CA LEU A 23 9.39 4.01 -15.11
C LEU A 23 10.72 3.26 -14.92
N SER A 24 11.83 3.80 -15.43
CA SER A 24 13.19 3.29 -15.19
C SER A 24 13.76 3.68 -13.83
N LEU A 25 13.21 4.70 -13.16
CA LEU A 25 13.51 5.00 -11.76
C LEU A 25 12.88 3.91 -10.89
N SER A 26 13.59 2.81 -10.74
CA SER A 26 13.20 1.72 -9.84
C SER A 26 13.64 2.05 -8.41
N GLY A 27 12.93 1.51 -7.42
CA GLY A 27 13.39 1.55 -6.03
C GLY A 27 14.73 0.83 -5.80
N ALA A 28 15.33 0.21 -6.83
CA ALA A 28 16.66 -0.40 -6.72
C ALA A 28 17.74 0.65 -6.44
N ASP A 29 17.66 1.85 -7.02
CA ASP A 29 18.61 2.94 -6.76
C ASP A 29 18.45 3.45 -5.31
N ASP A 30 17.20 3.67 -4.89
CA ASP A 30 16.86 4.16 -3.53
C ASP A 30 17.24 3.13 -2.44
N SER A 31 17.20 1.83 -2.76
CA SER A 31 17.53 0.74 -1.84
C SER A 31 18.96 0.21 -1.97
N ALA A 32 19.77 0.73 -2.91
CA ALA A 32 21.11 0.20 -3.19
C ALA A 32 22.02 0.16 -1.96
N SER A 33 21.84 1.12 -1.04
CA SER A 33 22.57 1.24 0.22
C SER A 33 21.89 0.54 1.41
N TRP A 34 20.70 -0.05 1.24
CA TRP A 34 19.97 -0.65 2.35
C TRP A 34 20.63 -1.98 2.76
N PRO A 35 20.77 -2.24 4.07
CA PRO A 35 21.26 -3.53 4.54
C PRO A 35 20.23 -4.63 4.22
N ALA A 36 20.71 -5.87 4.12
CA ALA A 36 19.80 -7.01 4.03
C ALA A 36 18.95 -7.12 5.31
N ALA A 37 17.68 -7.49 5.16
CA ALA A 37 16.80 -7.68 6.31
C ALA A 37 17.31 -8.79 7.26
N SER A 38 17.29 -8.52 8.56
CA SER A 38 17.54 -9.54 9.58
C SER A 38 16.46 -10.64 9.52
N PRO A 39 16.75 -11.88 9.97
CA PRO A 39 15.74 -12.93 10.04
C PRO A 39 14.50 -12.53 10.86
N ALA A 40 14.70 -11.79 11.96
CA ALA A 40 13.62 -11.35 12.83
C ALA A 40 12.72 -10.30 12.15
N SER A 41 13.31 -9.31 11.49
CA SER A 41 12.57 -8.28 10.74
C SER A 41 11.90 -8.84 9.49
N PHE A 42 12.46 -9.89 8.90
CA PHE A 42 11.89 -10.55 7.73
C PHE A 42 10.81 -11.60 8.07
N ALA A 43 10.81 -12.16 9.28
CA ALA A 43 9.88 -13.23 9.68
C ALA A 43 8.39 -12.98 9.37
N PRO A 44 7.85 -11.74 9.48
CA PRO A 44 6.45 -11.46 9.13
C PRO A 44 6.18 -11.42 7.62
N VAL A 45 7.19 -11.15 6.79
CA VAL A 45 7.05 -10.82 5.37
C VAL A 45 6.45 -11.97 4.54
N PRO A 46 6.91 -13.24 4.64
CA PRO A 46 6.31 -14.33 3.87
C PRO A 46 4.81 -14.50 4.12
N ARG A 47 4.35 -14.23 5.34
CA ARG A 47 2.93 -14.30 5.69
C ARG A 47 2.15 -13.12 5.12
N ALA A 48 2.70 -11.91 5.20
CA ALA A 48 2.13 -10.74 4.55
C ALA A 48 2.01 -10.96 3.03
N CYS A 49 3.02 -11.56 2.38
CA CYS A 49 2.95 -11.95 0.98
C CYS A 49 1.79 -12.91 0.69
N ARG A 50 1.57 -13.93 1.54
CA ARG A 50 0.41 -14.83 1.39
C ARG A 50 -0.92 -14.09 1.57
N ALA A 51 -1.02 -13.18 2.54
CA ALA A 51 -2.22 -12.40 2.76
C ALA A 51 -2.59 -11.52 1.56
N VAL A 52 -1.60 -10.87 0.93
CA VAL A 52 -1.86 -10.06 -0.28
C VAL A 52 -2.12 -10.92 -1.52
N LEU A 53 -1.41 -12.04 -1.69
CA LEU A 53 -1.69 -12.99 -2.78
C LEU A 53 -3.09 -13.55 -2.67
N ALA A 54 -3.58 -13.83 -1.47
CA ALA A 54 -4.97 -14.22 -1.26
C ALA A 54 -5.93 -13.15 -1.80
N ALA A 55 -5.61 -11.85 -1.69
CA ALA A 55 -6.46 -10.79 -2.28
C ALA A 55 -6.50 -10.79 -3.82
N TYR A 56 -5.65 -11.58 -4.50
CA TYR A 56 -5.70 -11.81 -5.94
C TYR A 56 -6.49 -13.03 -6.35
N ASP A 57 -6.76 -13.97 -5.43
CA ASP A 57 -7.54 -15.17 -5.76
C ASP A 57 -8.98 -14.76 -6.09
N ASP A 58 -9.44 -15.05 -7.30
CA ASP A 58 -10.79 -14.73 -7.80
C ASP A 58 -11.86 -15.73 -7.31
N ASP A 59 -11.45 -16.78 -6.60
CA ASP A 59 -12.37 -17.79 -6.08
C ASP A 59 -13.27 -17.17 -5.00
N GLY A 60 -14.56 -17.04 -5.32
CA GLY A 60 -15.63 -16.50 -4.47
C GLY A 60 -15.94 -17.31 -3.19
N ALA A 61 -14.93 -17.96 -2.61
CA ALA A 61 -14.99 -18.70 -1.36
C ALA A 61 -14.70 -17.83 -0.12
N GLY A 62 -14.45 -16.52 -0.29
CA GLY A 62 -14.24 -15.56 0.79
C GLY A 62 -15.26 -14.42 0.78
N ASP A 63 -15.43 -13.77 1.93
CA ASP A 63 -16.22 -12.53 2.10
C ASP A 63 -15.51 -11.35 1.43
N VAL A 64 -15.45 -11.36 0.09
CA VAL A 64 -14.86 -10.30 -0.73
C VAL A 64 -15.88 -9.18 -0.84
N PRO A 65 -15.59 -7.96 -0.35
CA PRO A 65 -16.51 -6.85 -0.45
C PRO A 65 -16.81 -6.51 -1.92
N PRO A 66 -18.04 -6.04 -2.25
CA PRO A 66 -18.37 -5.65 -3.60
C PRO A 66 -17.39 -4.58 -4.12
N PRO A 67 -17.07 -4.60 -5.44
CA PRO A 67 -16.07 -3.74 -6.02
C PRO A 67 -16.42 -2.26 -5.84
N SER A 68 -15.40 -1.44 -5.65
CA SER A 68 -15.50 0.01 -5.53
C SER A 68 -14.61 0.68 -6.58
N PRO A 69 -15.02 1.82 -7.15
CA PRO A 69 -14.16 2.61 -8.01
C PRO A 69 -13.10 3.40 -7.23
N LEU A 70 -13.20 3.45 -5.89
CA LEU A 70 -12.35 4.28 -5.04
C LEU A 70 -11.20 3.52 -4.37
N CYS A 71 -11.22 2.19 -4.39
CA CYS A 71 -10.21 1.36 -3.76
C CYS A 71 -10.02 0.08 -4.57
N PRO A 72 -8.77 -0.38 -4.79
CA PRO A 72 -8.53 -1.68 -5.39
C PRO A 72 -9.18 -2.80 -4.55
N PRO A 73 -9.43 -3.97 -5.15
CA PRO A 73 -9.93 -5.13 -4.41
C PRO A 73 -9.09 -5.41 -3.16
N TYR A 74 -9.74 -5.83 -2.08
CA TYR A 74 -9.06 -6.13 -0.82
C TYR A 74 -9.77 -7.28 -0.10
N ARG A 75 -9.08 -7.87 0.86
CA ARG A 75 -9.63 -8.87 1.78
C ARG A 75 -9.39 -8.45 3.21
N LEU A 76 -10.42 -8.57 4.03
CA LEU A 76 -10.35 -8.39 5.48
C LEU A 76 -10.53 -9.76 6.14
N HIS A 77 -9.61 -10.15 7.01
CA HIS A 77 -9.74 -11.40 7.76
C HIS A 77 -9.22 -11.28 9.19
N HIS A 78 -9.78 -12.11 10.08
CA HIS A 78 -9.38 -12.19 11.48
C HIS A 78 -8.58 -13.47 11.74
N ASP A 79 -7.26 -13.35 11.87
CA ASP A 79 -6.36 -14.41 12.31
C ASP A 79 -6.40 -14.52 13.84
N ARG A 80 -7.37 -15.29 14.34
CA ARG A 80 -7.59 -15.50 15.77
C ARG A 80 -6.41 -16.19 16.46
N ALA A 81 -5.67 -17.04 15.75
CA ALA A 81 -4.53 -17.76 16.31
C ALA A 81 -3.38 -16.80 16.67
N ARG A 82 -3.28 -15.67 15.96
CA ARG A 82 -2.25 -14.64 16.19
C ARG A 82 -2.78 -13.37 16.85
N GLY A 83 -4.09 -13.25 17.03
CA GLY A 83 -4.72 -12.01 17.50
C GLY A 83 -4.51 -10.88 16.51
N GLU A 84 -4.61 -11.15 15.20
CA GLU A 84 -4.40 -10.16 14.16
C GLU A 84 -5.63 -10.00 13.27
N VAL A 85 -6.02 -8.75 13.02
CA VAL A 85 -6.99 -8.39 12.00
C VAL A 85 -6.22 -7.84 10.81
N VAL A 86 -6.25 -8.58 9.71
CA VAL A 86 -5.42 -8.32 8.55
C VAL A 86 -6.27 -7.78 7.42
N LEU A 87 -5.92 -6.60 6.94
CA LEU A 87 -6.53 -5.96 5.78
C LEU A 87 -5.50 -5.96 4.64
N ALA A 88 -5.73 -6.81 3.64
CA ALA A 88 -4.84 -7.00 2.50
C ALA A 88 -5.40 -6.36 1.23
N VAL A 89 -4.70 -5.39 0.65
CA VAL A 89 -5.12 -4.62 -0.53
C VAL A 89 -4.35 -5.09 -1.77
N ARG A 90 -5.08 -5.49 -2.81
CA ARG A 90 -4.56 -5.92 -4.10
C ARG A 90 -3.88 -4.74 -4.82
N GLY A 91 -2.90 -5.06 -5.66
CA GLY A 91 -2.32 -4.09 -6.60
C GLY A 91 -3.23 -3.82 -7.80
N LEU A 92 -2.70 -3.04 -8.75
CA LEU A 92 -3.38 -2.61 -9.97
C LEU A 92 -3.94 -3.81 -10.77
N GLY A 93 -5.23 -3.80 -11.06
CA GLY A 93 -5.86 -4.67 -12.06
C GLY A 93 -5.80 -4.01 -13.43
N LEU A 94 -5.07 -4.60 -14.38
CA LEU A 94 -4.89 -4.01 -15.72
C LEU A 94 -6.21 -3.81 -16.49
N ALA A 95 -7.22 -4.63 -16.19
CA ALA A 95 -8.55 -4.57 -16.77
C ALA A 95 -9.53 -3.64 -16.01
N ARG A 96 -9.06 -2.94 -14.95
CA ARG A 96 -9.88 -2.05 -14.11
C ARG A 96 -9.47 -0.59 -14.34
N PRO A 97 -10.19 0.17 -15.18
CA PRO A 97 -9.88 1.57 -15.46
C PRO A 97 -9.80 2.43 -14.18
N GLU A 98 -10.58 2.08 -13.16
CA GLU A 98 -10.66 2.82 -11.89
C GLU A 98 -9.34 2.77 -11.13
N ASP A 99 -8.60 1.65 -11.22
CA ASP A 99 -7.31 1.52 -10.54
C ASP A 99 -6.27 2.48 -11.17
N TYR A 100 -6.38 2.77 -12.47
CA TYR A 100 -5.56 3.80 -13.13
C TYR A 100 -5.99 5.21 -12.72
N CYS A 101 -7.29 5.48 -12.58
CA CYS A 101 -7.77 6.79 -12.09
C CYS A 101 -7.22 7.10 -10.69
N LEU A 102 -7.12 6.08 -9.83
CA LEU A 102 -6.55 6.20 -8.50
C LEU A 102 -5.03 6.41 -8.52
N LEU A 103 -4.31 5.68 -9.39
CA LEU A 103 -2.86 5.83 -9.56
C LEU A 103 -2.48 7.17 -10.21
N LEU A 104 -3.27 7.63 -11.17
CA LEU A 104 -3.02 8.83 -11.98
C LEU A 104 -3.76 10.05 -11.46
N ASP A 105 -4.31 9.99 -10.24
CA ASP A 105 -4.99 11.14 -9.62
C ASP A 105 -3.99 12.31 -9.53
N ALA A 106 -4.10 13.22 -10.51
CA ALA A 106 -3.18 14.32 -10.75
C ALA A 106 -3.55 15.57 -9.92
N GLY A 107 -4.44 15.43 -8.93
CA GLY A 107 -4.83 16.51 -8.01
C GLY A 107 -3.69 17.09 -7.16
N GLY A 108 -2.46 16.60 -7.35
CA GLY A 108 -1.28 17.03 -6.61
C GLY A 108 -1.18 16.37 -5.24
N PRO A 109 -0.04 16.55 -4.56
CA PRO A 109 0.13 16.07 -3.19
C PRO A 109 -0.90 16.72 -2.25
N ALA A 110 -1.71 15.90 -1.57
CA ALA A 110 -2.69 16.35 -0.59
C ALA A 110 -1.99 16.61 0.77
N PRO A 111 -2.19 17.76 1.43
CA PRO A 111 -1.68 17.98 2.77
C PRO A 111 -2.25 16.95 3.75
N PHE A 112 -1.37 16.25 4.47
CA PHE A 112 -1.78 15.20 5.39
C PHE A 112 -0.75 15.00 6.50
N ALA A 113 -1.22 15.00 7.76
CA ALA A 113 -0.39 14.77 8.95
C ALA A 113 0.89 15.61 9.02
N GLY A 114 0.83 16.89 8.62
CA GLY A 114 1.98 17.80 8.60
C GLY A 114 2.95 17.60 7.43
N GLY A 115 2.69 16.61 6.56
CA GLY A 115 3.38 16.36 5.32
C GLY A 115 2.43 16.33 4.13
N HIS A 116 2.75 15.50 3.14
CA HIS A 116 1.94 15.32 1.94
C HIS A 116 1.74 13.85 1.62
N ALA A 117 0.57 13.51 1.08
CA ALA A 117 0.24 12.18 0.59
C ALA A 117 -0.30 12.24 -0.84
N HIS A 118 -0.18 11.14 -1.57
CA HIS A 118 -0.82 11.01 -2.88
C HIS A 118 -2.34 11.05 -2.73
N CYS A 119 -3.01 11.99 -3.40
CA CYS A 119 -4.44 12.26 -3.23
C CYS A 119 -5.33 11.03 -3.45
N GLY A 120 -5.16 10.32 -4.59
CA GLY A 120 -5.91 9.11 -4.90
C GLY A 120 -5.73 8.00 -3.87
N LEU A 121 -4.48 7.68 -3.51
CA LEU A 121 -4.17 6.68 -2.50
C LEU A 121 -4.69 7.04 -1.11
N LEU A 122 -4.63 8.31 -0.71
CA LEU A 122 -5.15 8.78 0.57
C LEU A 122 -6.68 8.68 0.62
N ARG A 123 -7.37 9.08 -0.44
CA ARG A 123 -8.83 8.93 -0.55
C ARG A 123 -9.26 7.47 -0.46
N ALA A 124 -8.54 6.58 -1.14
CA ALA A 124 -8.78 5.14 -1.07
C ALA A 124 -8.60 4.61 0.36
N ALA A 125 -7.52 5.01 1.04
CA ALA A 125 -7.24 4.62 2.42
C ALA A 125 -8.32 5.09 3.41
N VAL A 126 -8.79 6.34 3.28
CA VAL A 126 -9.88 6.87 4.10
C VAL A 126 -11.18 6.12 3.84
N TRP A 127 -11.55 5.95 2.55
CA TRP A 127 -12.75 5.22 2.15
C TRP A 127 -12.77 3.80 2.70
N LEU A 128 -11.63 3.11 2.62
CA LEU A 128 -11.45 1.74 3.08
C LEU A 128 -11.68 1.61 4.59
N LEU A 129 -11.12 2.52 5.38
CA LEU A 129 -11.32 2.53 6.84
C LEU A 129 -12.75 2.92 7.22
N ASP A 130 -13.36 3.90 6.55
CA ASP A 130 -14.75 4.28 6.81
C ASP A 130 -15.70 3.12 6.53
N ARG A 131 -15.46 2.39 5.44
CA ARG A 131 -16.25 1.22 5.05
C ARG A 131 -16.08 0.06 6.02
N GLU A 132 -14.84 -0.33 6.32
CA GLU A 132 -14.55 -1.51 7.13
C GLU A 132 -14.51 -1.23 8.63
N GLY A 133 -14.63 0.03 9.04
CA GLY A 133 -14.61 0.46 10.43
C GLY A 133 -15.55 -0.31 11.37
N PRO A 134 -16.80 -0.64 10.98
CA PRO A 134 -17.67 -1.52 11.77
C PRO A 134 -17.14 -2.95 11.91
N ALA A 135 -16.58 -3.55 10.85
CA ALA A 135 -16.01 -4.89 10.89
C ALA A 135 -14.72 -4.93 11.71
N LEU A 136 -13.81 -3.97 11.51
CA LEU A 136 -12.60 -3.78 12.30
C LEU A 136 -12.92 -3.65 13.80
N ARG A 137 -13.89 -2.81 14.17
CA ARG A 137 -14.31 -2.67 15.58
C ARG A 137 -14.81 -3.99 16.16
N ARG A 138 -15.62 -4.75 15.41
CA ARG A 138 -16.12 -6.06 15.85
C ARG A 138 -14.99 -7.05 16.05
N MET A 139 -14.12 -7.22 15.06
CA MET A 139 -13.01 -8.18 15.13
C MET A 139 -11.99 -7.82 16.22
N VAL A 140 -11.67 -6.54 16.41
CA VAL A 140 -10.80 -6.07 17.50
C VAL A 140 -11.45 -6.31 18.87
N ALA A 141 -12.77 -6.09 19.00
CA ALA A 141 -13.48 -6.35 20.24
C ALA A 141 -13.53 -7.86 20.57
N GLU A 142 -13.70 -8.72 19.57
CA GLU A 142 -13.69 -10.19 19.72
C GLU A 142 -12.35 -10.72 20.22
N ALA A 143 -11.23 -10.15 19.76
CA ALA A 143 -9.89 -10.54 20.20
C ALA A 143 -9.57 -10.11 21.65
N GLY A 144 -10.31 -9.13 22.16
CA GLY A 144 -10.16 -8.58 23.51
C GLY A 144 -9.16 -7.42 23.59
N PRO A 145 -9.32 -6.51 24.58
CA PRO A 145 -8.49 -5.30 24.70
C PRO A 145 -7.00 -5.64 24.83
N GLY A 146 -6.15 -4.96 24.07
CA GLY A 146 -4.68 -5.09 24.15
C GLY A 146 -4.11 -6.42 23.65
N ARG A 147 -4.95 -7.30 23.08
CA ARG A 147 -4.54 -8.59 22.49
C ARG A 147 -4.63 -8.62 20.97
N CYS A 148 -5.21 -7.59 20.38
CA CYS A 148 -5.42 -7.49 18.94
C CYS A 148 -4.41 -6.56 18.29
N ARG A 149 -3.87 -6.96 17.15
CA ARG A 149 -3.14 -6.08 16.23
C ARG A 149 -3.94 -5.88 14.95
N VAL A 150 -3.86 -4.71 14.37
CA VAL A 150 -4.38 -4.45 13.03
C VAL A 150 -3.21 -4.37 12.07
N VAL A 151 -3.22 -5.23 11.05
CA VAL A 151 -2.12 -5.35 10.09
C VAL A 151 -2.62 -5.00 8.70
N PHE A 152 -2.08 -3.92 8.14
CA PHE A 152 -2.34 -3.51 6.77
C PHE A 152 -1.30 -4.15 5.85
N VAL A 153 -1.73 -4.77 4.77
CA VAL A 153 -0.82 -5.39 3.81
C VAL A 153 -1.23 -4.93 2.42
N GLY A 154 -0.26 -4.68 1.55
CA GLY A 154 -0.60 -4.43 0.15
C GLY A 154 0.57 -4.67 -0.78
N HIS A 155 0.28 -4.75 -2.07
CA HIS A 155 1.26 -4.92 -3.13
C HIS A 155 1.09 -3.84 -4.20
N SER A 156 2.20 -3.29 -4.69
CA SER A 156 2.20 -2.27 -5.75
C SER A 156 1.23 -1.13 -5.41
N LEU A 157 0.25 -0.83 -6.26
CA LEU A 157 -0.80 0.17 -5.99
C LEU A 157 -1.45 0.00 -4.60
N GLY A 158 -1.81 -1.23 -4.24
CA GLY A 158 -2.43 -1.56 -2.95
C GLY A 158 -1.49 -1.37 -1.77
N ALA A 159 -0.18 -1.48 -1.97
CA ALA A 159 0.81 -1.20 -0.93
C ALA A 159 0.80 0.29 -0.54
N GLY A 160 0.59 1.19 -1.51
CA GLY A 160 0.42 2.61 -1.25
C GLY A 160 -0.87 2.93 -0.48
N VAL A 161 -1.98 2.26 -0.82
CA VAL A 161 -3.25 2.35 -0.08
C VAL A 161 -3.08 1.81 1.34
N ALA A 162 -2.48 0.64 1.52
CA ALA A 162 -2.25 0.01 2.81
C ALA A 162 -1.34 0.86 3.72
N ALA A 163 -0.27 1.44 3.17
CA ALA A 163 0.63 2.33 3.90
C ALA A 163 -0.12 3.57 4.43
N LEU A 164 -0.88 4.25 3.57
CA LEU A 164 -1.66 5.41 4.00
C LEU A 164 -2.82 5.04 4.93
N ALA A 165 -3.43 3.87 4.76
CA ALA A 165 -4.45 3.36 5.68
C ALA A 165 -3.87 3.15 7.08
N ALA A 166 -2.65 2.63 7.20
CA ALA A 166 -1.99 2.50 8.49
C ALA A 166 -1.71 3.87 9.15
N VAL A 167 -1.24 4.85 8.38
CA VAL A 167 -1.02 6.22 8.88
C VAL A 167 -2.34 6.86 9.34
N VAL A 168 -3.40 6.76 8.53
CA VAL A 168 -4.76 7.23 8.89
C VAL A 168 -5.27 6.50 10.13
N ALA A 169 -5.02 5.19 10.25
CA ALA A 169 -5.45 4.41 11.39
C ALA A 169 -4.78 4.90 12.70
N VAL A 170 -3.46 5.11 12.66
CA VAL A 170 -2.70 5.65 13.79
C VAL A 170 -3.15 7.07 14.14
N ARG A 171 -3.47 7.90 13.15
CA ARG A 171 -3.82 9.31 13.38
C ARG A 171 -5.27 9.54 13.82
N CYS A 172 -6.19 8.75 13.29
CA CYS A 172 -7.62 9.05 13.38
C CYS A 172 -8.46 7.91 14.00
N TRP A 173 -7.94 6.68 14.05
CA TRP A 173 -8.73 5.50 14.42
C TRP A 173 -8.31 4.79 15.69
N LEU A 174 -7.14 5.07 16.28
CA LEU A 174 -6.70 4.41 17.52
C LEU A 174 -7.78 4.44 18.61
N GLY A 175 -8.34 5.62 18.91
CA GLY A 175 -9.43 5.75 19.89
C GLY A 175 -10.72 5.04 19.48
N ARG A 176 -11.04 5.01 18.17
CA ARG A 176 -12.24 4.34 17.63
C ARG A 176 -12.14 2.81 17.74
N LEU A 177 -10.92 2.28 17.65
CA LEU A 177 -10.63 0.85 17.69
C LEU A 177 -10.13 0.39 19.07
N ARG A 178 -9.89 1.31 20.01
CA ARG A 178 -9.23 1.03 21.31
C ARG A 178 -7.85 0.37 21.14
N LEU A 179 -7.11 0.81 20.13
CA LEU A 179 -5.76 0.36 19.82
C LEU A 179 -4.74 1.40 20.28
N ARG A 180 -3.52 0.94 20.51
CA ARG A 180 -2.36 1.81 20.66
C ARG A 180 -1.55 1.80 19.35
N ARG A 181 -0.60 2.72 19.23
CA ARG A 181 0.22 2.84 18.03
C ARG A 181 0.97 1.53 17.71
N GLU A 182 1.49 0.87 18.74
CA GLU A 182 2.22 -0.40 18.63
C GLU A 182 1.35 -1.58 18.18
N ASP A 183 0.02 -1.46 18.27
CA ASP A 183 -0.93 -2.47 17.83
C ASP A 183 -1.23 -2.35 16.32
N VAL A 184 -0.69 -1.33 15.63
CA VAL A 184 -0.85 -1.12 14.19
C VAL A 184 0.47 -1.42 13.47
N ARG A 185 0.39 -2.23 12.41
CA ARG A 185 1.52 -2.54 11.53
C ARG A 185 1.11 -2.49 10.07
N CYS A 186 2.06 -2.19 9.19
CA CYS A 186 1.87 -2.28 7.77
C CYS A 186 3.06 -2.95 7.08
N TYR A 187 2.78 -3.84 6.13
CA TYR A 187 3.78 -4.43 5.24
C TYR A 187 3.42 -4.07 3.79
N ALA A 188 4.13 -3.09 3.26
CA ALA A 188 3.90 -2.52 1.94
C ALA A 188 4.89 -3.14 0.95
N MET A 189 4.42 -4.03 0.06
CA MET A 189 5.25 -4.75 -0.90
C MET A 189 5.38 -3.95 -2.20
N ALA A 190 6.61 -3.57 -2.55
CA ALA A 190 6.92 -2.74 -3.72
C ALA A 190 6.00 -1.49 -3.85
N PRO A 191 5.89 -0.65 -2.80
CA PRO A 191 4.95 0.47 -2.81
C PRO A 191 5.38 1.56 -3.81
N PRO A 192 4.41 2.25 -4.44
CA PRO A 192 4.70 3.52 -5.07
C PRO A 192 5.06 4.56 -4.00
N ARG A 193 5.72 5.65 -4.41
CA ARG A 193 5.88 6.82 -3.54
C ARG A 193 4.50 7.40 -3.23
N CYS A 194 3.99 7.13 -2.03
CA CYS A 194 2.64 7.50 -1.61
C CYS A 194 2.59 8.65 -0.59
N MET A 195 3.73 9.05 -0.03
CA MET A 195 3.83 10.15 0.94
C MET A 195 5.18 10.88 0.90
N SER A 196 5.26 12.03 1.56
CA SER A 196 6.50 12.79 1.74
C SER A 196 7.50 12.05 2.63
N LEU A 197 8.80 12.32 2.44
CA LEU A 197 9.87 11.69 3.22
C LEU A 197 9.70 11.89 4.72
N GLY A 198 9.32 13.10 5.15
CA GLY A 198 9.08 13.39 6.57
C GLY A 198 8.00 12.49 7.17
N LEU A 199 6.92 12.23 6.41
CA LEU A 199 5.86 11.32 6.85
C LEU A 199 6.36 9.87 6.85
N ALA A 200 7.11 9.45 5.82
CA ALA A 200 7.68 8.11 5.80
C ALA A 200 8.60 7.85 7.01
N VAL A 201 9.41 8.84 7.41
CA VAL A 201 10.30 8.75 8.58
C VAL A 201 9.50 8.75 9.90
N GLU A 202 8.47 9.60 10.03
CA GLU A 202 7.62 9.65 11.23
C GLU A 202 6.88 8.32 11.48
N TYR A 203 6.56 7.56 10.44
CA TYR A 203 5.80 6.30 10.53
C TYR A 203 6.64 5.05 10.26
N ALA A 204 7.98 5.13 10.30
CA ALA A 204 8.86 3.99 10.04
C ALA A 204 8.71 2.85 11.08
N ASP A 205 8.19 3.13 12.27
CA ASP A 205 7.85 2.13 13.29
C ASP A 205 6.53 1.39 13.01
N VAL A 206 5.73 1.89 12.07
CA VAL A 206 4.40 1.37 11.71
C VAL A 206 4.40 0.77 10.30
N VAL A 207 5.00 1.46 9.33
CA VAL A 207 4.96 1.11 7.90
C VAL A 207 6.30 0.54 7.47
N HIS A 208 6.33 -0.75 7.17
CA HIS A 208 7.50 -1.45 6.67
C HIS A 208 7.40 -1.63 5.16
N SER A 209 8.27 -0.95 4.42
CA SER A 209 8.34 -1.05 2.96
C SER A 209 9.25 -2.21 2.57
N VAL A 210 8.75 -3.18 1.83
CA VAL A 210 9.49 -4.37 1.39
C VAL A 210 9.74 -4.28 -0.10
N VAL A 211 11.00 -4.23 -0.50
CA VAL A 211 11.42 -4.16 -1.90
C VAL A 211 12.33 -5.34 -2.23
N LEU A 212 12.03 -6.02 -3.34
CA LEU A 212 12.91 -7.04 -3.89
C LEU A 212 13.97 -6.37 -4.78
N GLN A 213 15.23 -6.43 -4.36
CA GLN A 213 16.35 -6.07 -5.21
C GLN A 213 16.73 -7.29 -6.05
N ALA A 214 16.46 -7.22 -7.35
CA ALA A 214 17.02 -8.16 -8.31
C ALA A 214 18.45 -7.72 -8.65
N SER A 215 19.46 -8.38 -8.07
CA SER A 215 20.81 -8.38 -8.64
C SER A 215 20.94 -9.61 -9.54
N PRO A 216 21.65 -9.53 -10.69
CA PRO A 216 21.92 -10.70 -11.55
C PRO A 216 22.63 -11.87 -10.84
N LEU A 217 23.10 -11.67 -9.59
CA LEU A 217 23.78 -12.67 -8.77
C LEU A 217 23.02 -13.04 -7.48
N SER A 218 21.98 -12.29 -7.05
CA SER A 218 21.15 -12.63 -5.87
C SER A 218 19.92 -11.72 -5.72
N ALA A 219 18.82 -12.29 -5.20
CA ALA A 219 17.67 -11.52 -4.75
C ALA A 219 17.91 -11.04 -3.31
N LYS A 220 17.94 -9.73 -3.06
CA LYS A 220 17.95 -9.16 -1.69
C LYS A 220 16.59 -8.58 -1.37
N ILE A 221 16.12 -8.75 -0.13
CA ILE A 221 14.91 -8.09 0.33
C ILE A 221 15.32 -6.97 1.28
N ALA A 222 15.00 -5.75 0.87
CA ALA A 222 15.26 -4.53 1.62
C ALA A 222 13.96 -4.13 2.35
N ALA A 223 14.06 -3.93 3.67
CA ALA A 223 12.94 -3.50 4.50
C ALA A 223 13.34 -2.21 5.24
N SER A 224 12.58 -1.13 5.06
CA SER A 224 12.68 0.12 5.84
C SER A 224 11.42 0.37 6.62
#